data_AF-A0A7V5RJP3-F1
#
_entry.id   AF-A0A7V5RJP3-F1
#
_cell.length_a   1.000
_cell.length_b   1.000
_cell.length_c   1.000
_cell.angle_alpha   90.00
_cell.angle_beta   90.00
_cell.angle_gamma   90.00
#
_symmetry.space_group_name_H-M   'P 1'
#
loop_
_entity.id
_entity.type
_entity.pdbx_description
1 polymer ?
#
loop_
_entity_poly.entity_id
_entity_poly.type
_entity_poly.pdbx_seq_one_letter_code
_entity_poly.pdbx_strand_id
1 'polypeptide(L)'
;QPEEYRQYMRLFNDMVTAILHCDKPVICRVNGMRIAGGQEIGMACDFSISSDMAMFGQAGPKHGSAPDGGSTDFLPLYVGIENAMQSGTLCEPWSAYKAHRLGLITDVVPVLRKGDEFISNPLVVTDRWLDDKGKIIYGEPLTGEAKQRGKEVMAECSVDFTLLDQKVDELCTTLMLMFPGCLIKTIESLRKHKLQHWDRNRETNRSWLGLNMMTEAKAGFTAFNEGVKGQREIDFIKLRTLLADGWRWGDELIEAVMPPRKNSGESA
;
A
#
# COMPACT_ATOMS: atom_id res chain seq x y z
N GLN A 1 25.61 -0.36 3.31
CA GLN A 1 26.59 0.69 2.96
C GLN A 1 25.85 1.98 2.60
N PRO A 2 26.40 3.19 2.76
CA PRO A 2 25.63 4.44 2.61
C PRO A 2 24.89 4.57 1.26
N GLU A 3 25.51 4.12 0.15
CA GLU A 3 24.93 4.25 -1.19
C GLU A 3 24.04 3.08 -1.62
N GLU A 4 24.03 1.98 -0.88
CA GLU A 4 23.37 0.73 -1.27
C GLU A 4 21.86 0.92 -1.47
N TYR A 5 21.22 1.67 -0.56
CA TYR A 5 19.80 1.93 -0.67
C TYR A 5 19.47 2.91 -1.80
N ARG A 6 20.35 3.88 -2.08
CA ARG A 6 20.21 4.77 -3.25
C ARG A 6 20.26 3.96 -4.56
N GLN A 7 21.16 2.97 -4.64
CA GLN A 7 21.26 2.07 -5.79
C GLN A 7 20.03 1.16 -5.92
N TYR A 8 19.54 0.60 -4.81
CA TYR A 8 18.27 -0.13 -4.79
C TYR A 8 17.11 0.74 -5.29
N MET A 9 16.99 1.97 -4.79
CA MET A 9 15.94 2.89 -5.20
C MET A 9 16.06 3.34 -6.66
N ARG A 10 17.27 3.32 -7.24
CA ARG A 10 17.44 3.52 -8.68
C ARG A 10 16.75 2.40 -9.47
N LEU A 11 16.95 1.14 -9.10
CA LEU A 11 16.26 0.01 -9.74
C LEU A 11 14.74 0.11 -9.59
N PHE A 12 14.28 0.49 -8.39
CA PHE A 12 12.85 0.71 -8.14
C PHE A 12 12.28 1.84 -9.03
N ASN A 13 12.96 2.98 -9.13
CA ASN A 13 12.54 4.08 -9.99
C ASN A 13 12.52 3.68 -11.47
N ASP A 14 13.54 2.94 -11.93
CA ASP A 14 13.64 2.51 -13.32
C ASP A 14 12.50 1.55 -13.67
N MET A 15 12.10 0.66 -12.74
CA MET A 15 10.90 -0.18 -12.88
C MET A 15 9.60 0.64 -12.96
N VAL A 16 9.38 1.61 -12.05
CA VAL A 16 8.18 2.48 -12.11
C VAL A 16 8.15 3.26 -13.42
N THR A 17 9.30 3.76 -13.86
CA THR A 17 9.45 4.46 -15.13
C THR A 17 9.11 3.55 -16.32
N ALA A 18 9.55 2.30 -16.31
CA ALA A 18 9.24 1.32 -17.35
C ALA A 18 7.74 1.02 -17.43
N ILE A 19 7.04 0.94 -16.29
CA ILE A 19 5.58 0.79 -16.25
C ILE A 19 4.90 1.99 -16.92
N LEU A 20 5.28 3.22 -16.53
CA LEU A 20 4.67 4.44 -17.06
C LEU A 20 4.94 4.65 -18.57
N HIS A 21 6.06 4.15 -19.07
CA HIS A 21 6.43 4.23 -20.48
C HIS A 21 6.05 2.98 -21.30
N CYS A 22 5.32 2.02 -20.73
CA CYS A 22 4.98 0.80 -21.45
C CYS A 22 4.00 1.08 -22.61
N ASP A 23 4.32 0.68 -23.84
CA ASP A 23 3.41 0.86 -24.99
C ASP A 23 2.13 0.00 -24.94
N LYS A 24 1.93 -0.74 -23.85
CA LYS A 24 0.76 -1.58 -23.60
C LYS A 24 0.07 -1.18 -22.28
N PRO A 25 -1.24 -1.44 -22.15
CA PRO A 25 -1.91 -1.36 -20.86
C PRO A 25 -1.22 -2.26 -19.84
N VAL A 26 -1.02 -1.76 -18.61
CA VAL A 26 -0.43 -2.50 -17.48
C VAL A 26 -1.51 -2.69 -16.41
N ILE A 27 -1.85 -3.95 -16.13
CA ILE A 27 -2.88 -4.32 -15.16
C ILE A 27 -2.21 -4.86 -13.89
N CYS A 28 -2.60 -4.32 -12.73
CA CYS A 28 -2.19 -4.83 -11.42
C CYS A 28 -3.22 -5.85 -10.91
N ARG A 29 -2.87 -7.14 -10.91
CA ARG A 29 -3.63 -8.20 -10.23
C ARG A 29 -3.22 -8.22 -8.76
N VAL A 30 -4.15 -7.90 -7.86
CA VAL A 30 -3.85 -7.76 -6.41
C VAL A 30 -4.37 -8.97 -5.64
N ASN A 31 -3.47 -9.85 -5.21
CA ASN A 31 -3.86 -11.06 -4.45
C ASN A 31 -4.06 -10.79 -2.95
N GLY A 32 -3.36 -9.79 -2.43
CA GLY A 32 -3.21 -9.56 -1.00
C GLY A 32 -2.68 -8.16 -0.72
N MET A 33 -1.84 -8.01 0.29
CA MET A 33 -1.38 -6.69 0.75
C MET A 33 -0.67 -5.91 -0.35
N ARG A 34 -1.16 -4.70 -0.60
CA ARG A 34 -0.57 -3.69 -1.46
C ARG A 34 -0.24 -2.47 -0.60
N ILE A 35 0.88 -2.58 0.13
CA ILE A 35 1.33 -1.59 1.12
C ILE A 35 2.73 -1.06 0.72
N ALA A 36 2.99 0.23 0.97
CA ALA A 36 4.28 0.87 0.72
C ALA A 36 4.75 0.69 -0.74
N GLY A 37 5.92 0.10 -0.99
CA GLY A 37 6.42 -0.13 -2.35
C GLY A 37 5.46 -0.90 -3.26
N GLY A 38 4.67 -1.84 -2.72
CA GLY A 38 3.63 -2.51 -3.50
C GLY A 38 2.49 -1.57 -3.91
N GLN A 39 2.14 -0.61 -3.05
CA GLN A 39 1.15 0.44 -3.32
C GLN A 39 1.63 1.39 -4.42
N GLU A 40 2.91 1.76 -4.37
CA GLU A 40 3.59 2.59 -5.37
C GLU A 40 3.61 1.93 -6.74
N ILE A 41 4.04 0.66 -6.81
CA ILE A 41 4.05 -0.13 -8.05
C ILE A 41 2.65 -0.19 -8.66
N GLY A 42 1.65 -0.58 -7.87
CA GLY A 42 0.30 -0.72 -8.42
C GLY A 42 -0.32 0.62 -8.83
N MET A 43 0.13 1.77 -8.30
CA MET A 43 -0.37 3.08 -8.74
C MET A 43 0.33 3.55 -10.01
N ALA A 44 1.50 2.98 -10.34
CA ALA A 44 2.10 3.18 -11.65
C ALA A 44 1.27 2.49 -12.75
N CYS A 45 0.67 1.33 -12.46
CA CYS A 45 -0.20 0.59 -13.38
C CYS A 45 -1.46 1.39 -13.79
N ASP A 46 -2.09 1.01 -14.90
CA ASP A 46 -3.28 1.69 -15.45
C ASP A 46 -4.57 1.22 -14.77
N PHE A 47 -4.65 -0.08 -14.49
CA PHE A 47 -5.81 -0.73 -13.89
C PHE A 47 -5.41 -1.57 -12.68
N SER A 48 -6.33 -1.77 -11.74
CA SER A 48 -6.13 -2.66 -10.59
C SER A 48 -7.38 -3.49 -10.34
N ILE A 49 -7.26 -4.81 -10.43
CA ILE A 49 -8.31 -5.76 -10.07
C ILE A 49 -7.84 -6.51 -8.82
N SER A 50 -8.67 -6.51 -7.79
CA SER A 50 -8.25 -6.96 -6.46
C SER A 50 -9.06 -8.11 -5.93
N SER A 51 -8.38 -9.04 -5.26
CA SER A 51 -8.97 -9.82 -4.18
C SER A 51 -9.62 -8.89 -3.16
N ASP A 52 -10.80 -9.23 -2.69
CA ASP A 52 -11.52 -8.46 -1.69
C ASP A 52 -10.95 -8.60 -0.26
N MET A 53 -10.05 -9.57 -0.08
CA MET A 53 -9.24 -9.78 1.12
C MET A 53 -7.96 -8.93 1.14
N ALA A 54 -7.65 -8.23 0.05
CA ALA A 54 -6.48 -7.37 -0.02
C ALA A 54 -6.60 -6.13 0.88
N MET A 55 -5.45 -5.64 1.31
CA MET A 55 -5.30 -4.42 2.12
C MET A 55 -4.39 -3.44 1.41
N PHE A 56 -4.74 -2.16 1.47
CA PHE A 56 -4.08 -1.06 0.75
C PHE A 56 -3.60 0.01 1.73
N GLY A 57 -2.51 0.70 1.44
CA GLY A 57 -2.03 1.77 2.32
C GLY A 57 -0.54 2.05 2.25
N GLN A 58 -0.08 2.91 3.14
CA GLN A 58 1.32 3.28 3.29
C GLN A 58 1.88 2.81 4.63
N ALA A 59 3.20 2.72 4.70
CA ALA A 59 3.90 2.37 5.94
C ALA A 59 5.01 3.38 6.31
N GLY A 60 5.33 4.33 5.43
CA GLY A 60 6.54 5.15 5.48
C GLY A 60 6.74 5.85 6.82
N PRO A 61 5.94 6.89 7.16
CA PRO A 61 6.16 7.70 8.37
C PRO A 61 6.21 6.89 9.66
N LYS A 62 5.47 5.78 9.70
CA LYS A 62 5.41 4.88 10.85
C LYS A 62 6.70 4.05 11.05
N HIS A 63 7.49 3.87 10.01
CA HIS A 63 8.72 3.06 10.04
C HIS A 63 9.95 3.85 9.58
N GLY A 64 9.93 5.18 9.76
CA GLY A 64 11.07 6.05 9.47
C GLY A 64 11.34 6.28 7.99
N SER A 65 10.34 6.13 7.13
CA SER A 65 10.44 6.36 5.67
C SER A 65 9.33 7.32 5.19
N ALA A 66 9.21 7.53 3.88
CA ALA A 66 8.15 8.32 3.27
C ALA A 66 7.66 7.66 1.94
N PRO A 67 6.46 8.02 1.43
CA PRO A 67 5.91 7.46 0.20
C PRO A 67 6.57 8.06 -1.06
N ASP A 68 7.79 7.63 -1.32
CA ASP A 68 8.74 8.26 -2.24
C ASP A 68 8.91 7.56 -3.59
N GLY A 69 8.37 6.35 -3.76
CA GLY A 69 8.34 5.62 -5.03
C GLY A 69 7.16 5.98 -5.92
N GLY A 70 6.57 7.17 -5.74
CA GLY A 70 5.49 7.72 -6.56
C GLY A 70 4.15 7.82 -5.84
N SER A 71 4.05 7.40 -4.58
CA SER A 71 2.77 7.49 -3.86
C SER A 71 2.33 8.92 -3.59
N THR A 72 3.25 9.79 -3.19
CA THR A 72 2.98 11.24 -3.03
C THR A 72 2.65 11.93 -4.35
N ASP A 73 3.08 11.36 -5.48
CA ASP A 73 2.79 11.88 -6.82
C ASP A 73 1.42 11.43 -7.34
N PHE A 74 1.11 10.14 -7.19
CA PHE A 74 -0.03 9.52 -7.86
C PHE A 74 -1.28 9.51 -7.00
N LEU A 75 -1.17 9.24 -5.70
CA LEU A 75 -2.32 9.04 -4.82
C LEU A 75 -3.32 10.21 -4.83
N PRO A 76 -2.89 11.49 -4.82
CA PRO A 76 -3.83 12.61 -4.92
C PRO A 76 -4.67 12.62 -6.20
N LEU A 77 -4.14 12.07 -7.31
CA LEU A 77 -4.85 11.96 -8.59
C LEU A 77 -5.98 10.91 -8.54
N TYR A 78 -5.87 9.92 -7.65
CA TYR A 78 -6.87 8.86 -7.48
C TYR A 78 -7.98 9.25 -6.50
N VAL A 79 -7.59 9.68 -5.30
CA VAL A 79 -8.52 9.77 -4.16
C VAL A 79 -8.75 11.20 -3.66
N GLY A 80 -8.14 12.19 -4.32
CA GLY A 80 -8.11 13.58 -3.86
C GLY A 80 -7.11 13.82 -2.72
N ILE A 81 -6.78 15.08 -2.48
CA ILE A 81 -5.68 15.46 -1.58
C ILE A 81 -5.92 15.07 -0.12
N GLU A 82 -7.14 15.22 0.41
CA GLU A 82 -7.45 14.92 1.82
C GLU A 82 -7.31 13.42 2.15
N ASN A 83 -7.84 12.55 1.28
CA ASN A 83 -7.67 11.10 1.46
C ASN A 83 -6.21 10.67 1.26
N ALA A 84 -5.49 11.33 0.35
CA ALA A 84 -4.06 11.08 0.14
C ALA A 84 -3.24 11.49 1.38
N MET A 85 -3.55 12.62 2.02
CA MET A 85 -2.96 13.02 3.29
C MET A 85 -3.23 11.97 4.36
N GLN A 86 -4.48 11.56 4.55
CA GLN A 86 -4.83 10.54 5.54
C GLN A 86 -4.04 9.24 5.32
N SER A 87 -4.01 8.72 4.09
CA SER A 87 -3.31 7.49 3.75
C SER A 87 -1.80 7.61 3.96
N GLY A 88 -1.21 8.70 3.45
CA GLY A 88 0.23 8.93 3.42
C GLY A 88 0.81 9.23 4.79
N THR A 89 0.07 9.93 5.66
CA THR A 89 0.59 10.36 6.98
C THR A 89 0.18 9.45 8.12
N LEU A 90 -1.06 8.94 8.13
CA LEU A 90 -1.55 8.10 9.24
C LEU A 90 -1.18 6.62 9.09
N CYS A 91 -0.85 6.18 7.86
CA CYS A 91 -0.50 4.79 7.56
C CYS A 91 -1.60 3.78 7.97
N GLU A 92 -2.86 4.22 7.99
CA GLU A 92 -4.00 3.35 8.26
C GLU A 92 -4.38 2.57 7.00
N PRO A 93 -4.48 1.23 7.07
CA PRO A 93 -4.78 0.44 5.90
C PRO A 93 -6.26 0.53 5.52
N TRP A 94 -6.54 0.52 4.24
CA TRP A 94 -7.87 0.41 3.65
C TRP A 94 -8.15 -1.02 3.22
N SER A 95 -9.39 -1.46 3.40
CA SER A 95 -9.88 -2.66 2.73
C SER A 95 -9.93 -2.46 1.22
N ALA A 96 -9.94 -3.56 0.46
CA ALA A 96 -10.17 -3.52 -0.99
C ALA A 96 -11.45 -2.74 -1.35
N TYR A 97 -12.54 -2.97 -0.61
CA TYR A 97 -13.80 -2.23 -0.82
C TYR A 97 -13.64 -0.72 -0.63
N LYS A 98 -12.91 -0.29 0.40
CA LYS A 98 -12.66 1.13 0.63
C LYS A 98 -11.78 1.73 -0.45
N ALA A 99 -10.72 1.03 -0.83
CA ALA A 99 -9.86 1.43 -1.95
C ALA A 99 -10.66 1.61 -3.24
N HIS A 100 -11.55 0.66 -3.58
CA HIS A 100 -12.40 0.74 -4.77
C HIS A 100 -13.37 1.93 -4.69
N ARG A 101 -14.10 2.08 -3.58
CA ARG A 101 -15.08 3.16 -3.42
C ARG A 101 -14.45 4.56 -3.36
N LEU A 102 -13.18 4.68 -2.97
CA LEU A 102 -12.41 5.92 -3.05
C LEU A 102 -11.83 6.19 -4.45
N GLY A 103 -11.93 5.24 -5.38
CA GLY A 103 -11.40 5.36 -6.74
C GLY A 103 -9.95 4.93 -6.91
N LEU A 104 -9.33 4.29 -5.92
CA LEU A 104 -7.93 3.85 -5.98
C LEU A 104 -7.70 2.64 -6.89
N ILE A 105 -8.70 1.76 -6.99
CA ILE A 105 -8.63 0.54 -7.80
C ILE A 105 -9.89 0.39 -8.66
N THR A 106 -9.78 -0.41 -9.73
CA THR A 106 -10.80 -0.54 -10.76
C THR A 106 -11.93 -1.47 -10.36
N ASP A 107 -11.61 -2.61 -9.73
CA ASP A 107 -12.62 -3.59 -9.32
C ASP A 107 -12.13 -4.50 -8.19
N VAL A 108 -13.06 -5.18 -7.52
CA VAL A 108 -12.85 -6.06 -6.37
C VAL A 108 -13.72 -7.30 -6.48
N VAL A 109 -13.13 -8.48 -6.27
CA VAL A 109 -13.84 -9.77 -6.33
C VAL A 109 -13.56 -10.65 -5.11
N PRO A 110 -14.54 -11.45 -4.65
CA PRO A 110 -14.34 -12.39 -3.55
C PRO A 110 -13.38 -13.50 -3.93
N VAL A 111 -12.55 -13.91 -2.95
CA VAL A 111 -11.59 -15.02 -3.11
C VAL A 111 -11.72 -16.10 -2.03
N LEU A 112 -12.58 -15.89 -1.04
CA LEU A 112 -12.89 -16.96 -0.09
C LEU A 112 -13.94 -17.86 -0.71
N ARG A 113 -13.72 -19.18 -0.62
CA ARG A 113 -14.64 -20.19 -1.17
C ARG A 113 -15.06 -21.16 -0.07
N LYS A 114 -16.37 -21.39 0.04
CA LYS A 114 -16.98 -22.38 0.93
C LYS A 114 -17.91 -23.27 0.11
N GLY A 115 -17.48 -24.51 -0.15
CA GLY A 115 -18.15 -25.37 -1.12
C GLY A 115 -18.06 -24.78 -2.53
N ASP A 116 -19.22 -24.49 -3.14
CA ASP A 116 -19.31 -23.90 -4.48
C ASP A 116 -19.58 -22.39 -4.47
N GLU A 117 -19.67 -21.77 -3.30
CA GLU A 117 -19.96 -20.36 -3.17
C GLU A 117 -18.70 -19.55 -2.85
N PHE A 118 -18.60 -18.39 -3.51
CA PHE A 118 -17.63 -17.36 -3.16
C PHE A 118 -18.23 -16.43 -2.10
N ILE A 119 -17.48 -16.24 -1.02
CA ILE A 119 -17.88 -15.45 0.13
C ILE A 119 -17.12 -14.13 0.11
N SER A 120 -17.86 -13.01 0.12
CA SER A 120 -17.26 -11.69 0.30
C SER A 120 -16.56 -11.60 1.65
N ASN A 121 -15.49 -10.81 1.71
CA ASN A 121 -14.64 -10.61 2.87
C ASN A 121 -15.47 -10.41 4.15
N PRO A 122 -15.49 -11.42 5.05
CA PRO A 122 -16.36 -11.41 6.21
C PRO A 122 -15.78 -10.56 7.36
N LEU A 123 -14.68 -9.85 7.14
CA LEU A 123 -14.01 -9.02 8.14
C LEU A 123 -14.31 -7.52 7.99
N VAL A 124 -15.09 -7.13 6.98
CA VAL A 124 -15.42 -5.74 6.65
C VAL A 124 -16.91 -5.59 6.34
N VAL A 125 -17.43 -4.38 6.46
CA VAL A 125 -18.86 -4.12 6.16
C VAL A 125 -19.09 -4.03 4.65
N THR A 126 -19.87 -4.97 4.11
CA THR A 126 -20.23 -5.05 2.68
C THR A 126 -21.73 -5.04 2.44
N ASP A 127 -22.54 -5.30 3.46
CA ASP A 127 -23.98 -5.54 3.40
C ASP A 127 -24.85 -4.28 3.50
N ARG A 128 -24.25 -3.13 3.83
CA ARG A 128 -24.95 -1.85 3.97
C ARG A 128 -24.07 -0.66 3.59
N TRP A 129 -24.73 0.44 3.22
CA TRP A 129 -24.07 1.66 2.76
C TRP A 129 -23.95 2.76 3.82
N LEU A 130 -24.84 2.78 4.81
CA LEU A 130 -24.89 3.82 5.83
C LEU A 130 -24.72 3.20 7.23
N ASP A 131 -24.03 3.90 8.11
CA ASP A 131 -24.03 3.61 9.54
C ASP A 131 -25.29 4.16 10.23
N ASP A 132 -25.39 3.92 11.54
CA ASP A 132 -26.50 4.38 12.39
C ASP A 132 -26.65 5.91 12.45
N LYS A 133 -25.63 6.64 12.00
CA LYS A 133 -25.59 8.11 11.96
C LYS A 133 -25.71 8.66 10.54
N GLY A 134 -25.96 7.82 9.55
CA GLY A 134 -26.09 8.21 8.14
C GLY A 134 -24.76 8.50 7.44
N LYS A 135 -23.61 8.12 8.01
CA LYS A 135 -22.31 8.21 7.34
C LYS A 135 -22.15 7.06 6.34
N ILE A 136 -21.59 7.37 5.17
CA ILE A 136 -21.26 6.36 4.17
C ILE A 136 -20.18 5.40 4.70
N ILE A 137 -20.45 4.12 4.55
CA ILE A 137 -19.56 3.00 4.85
C ILE A 137 -18.80 2.64 3.57
N TYR A 138 -17.48 2.76 3.63
CA TYR A 138 -16.58 2.44 2.53
C TYR A 138 -16.04 1.01 2.61
N GLY A 139 -16.35 0.26 3.66
CA GLY A 139 -15.83 -1.09 3.87
C GLY A 139 -14.94 -1.15 5.09
N GLU A 140 -15.36 -0.41 6.12
CA GLU A 140 -14.70 -0.35 7.41
C GLU A 140 -14.60 -1.76 8.03
N PRO A 141 -13.49 -2.06 8.74
CA PRO A 141 -13.34 -3.32 9.45
C PRO A 141 -14.46 -3.54 10.47
N LEU A 142 -14.97 -4.76 10.53
CA LEU A 142 -15.83 -5.18 11.63
C LEU A 142 -15.04 -5.19 12.95
N THR A 143 -15.75 -4.97 14.05
CA THR A 143 -15.21 -4.98 15.42
C THR A 143 -15.99 -5.94 16.32
N GLY A 144 -15.45 -6.22 17.52
CA GLY A 144 -16.12 -7.05 18.53
C GLY A 144 -16.54 -8.43 18.03
N GLU A 145 -17.76 -8.84 18.41
CA GLU A 145 -18.33 -10.14 18.04
C GLU A 145 -18.52 -10.32 16.53
N ALA A 146 -18.82 -9.26 15.78
CA ALA A 146 -18.98 -9.34 14.33
C ALA A 146 -17.66 -9.72 13.66
N LYS A 147 -16.54 -9.14 14.11
CA LYS A 147 -15.19 -9.51 13.63
C LYS A 147 -14.86 -10.97 13.96
N GLN A 148 -15.24 -11.43 15.15
CA GLN A 148 -14.96 -12.79 15.60
C GLN A 148 -15.71 -13.82 14.76
N ARG A 149 -17.01 -13.62 14.53
CA ARG A 149 -17.79 -14.43 13.58
C ARG A 149 -17.19 -14.41 12.17
N GLY A 150 -16.73 -13.25 11.72
CA GLY A 150 -16.07 -13.13 10.42
C GLY A 150 -14.80 -13.98 10.30
N LYS A 151 -14.00 -14.07 11.37
CA LYS A 151 -12.83 -14.94 11.42
C LYS A 151 -13.18 -16.42 11.41
N GLU A 152 -14.27 -16.81 12.08
CA GLU A 152 -14.77 -18.19 12.08
C GLU A 152 -15.21 -18.59 10.67
N VAL A 153 -15.98 -17.75 9.98
CA VAL A 153 -16.35 -17.98 8.57
C VAL A 153 -15.12 -18.10 7.69
N MET A 154 -14.15 -17.19 7.84
CA MET A 154 -12.91 -17.23 7.06
C MET A 154 -12.10 -18.51 7.30
N ALA A 155 -12.08 -19.03 8.53
CA ALA A 155 -11.38 -20.27 8.87
C ALA A 155 -12.01 -21.53 8.24
N GLU A 156 -13.29 -21.47 7.89
CA GLU A 156 -14.00 -22.54 7.19
C GLU A 156 -13.87 -22.48 5.66
N CYS A 157 -13.26 -21.41 5.12
CA CYS A 157 -13.10 -21.19 3.68
C CYS A 157 -11.71 -21.60 3.19
N SER A 158 -11.63 -22.01 1.92
CA SER A 158 -10.36 -22.02 1.17
C SER A 158 -10.19 -20.69 0.42
N VAL A 159 -8.97 -20.40 -0.03
CA VAL A 159 -8.68 -19.27 -0.92
C VAL A 159 -8.65 -19.76 -2.36
N ASP A 160 -9.50 -19.19 -3.21
CA ASP A 160 -9.63 -19.49 -4.64
C ASP A 160 -9.58 -18.17 -5.43
N PHE A 161 -8.56 -18.03 -6.28
CA PHE A 161 -8.36 -16.82 -7.10
C PHE A 161 -9.01 -16.90 -8.49
N THR A 162 -9.80 -17.93 -8.78
CA THR A 162 -10.39 -18.13 -10.10
C THR A 162 -11.20 -16.92 -10.58
N LEU A 163 -12.02 -16.32 -9.70
CA LEU A 163 -12.77 -15.10 -10.06
C LEU A 163 -11.85 -13.90 -10.30
N LEU A 164 -10.74 -13.80 -9.58
CA LEU A 164 -9.76 -12.73 -9.79
C LEU A 164 -9.07 -12.86 -11.15
N ASP A 165 -8.67 -14.08 -11.53
CA ASP A 165 -8.07 -14.36 -12.83
C ASP A 165 -9.07 -14.11 -13.96
N GLN A 166 -10.30 -14.62 -13.83
CA GLN A 166 -11.37 -14.37 -14.78
C GLN A 166 -11.62 -12.87 -14.98
N LYS A 167 -11.63 -12.08 -13.90
CA LYS A 167 -11.87 -10.64 -13.98
C LYS A 167 -10.74 -9.88 -14.66
N VAL A 168 -9.49 -10.31 -14.47
CA VAL A 168 -8.34 -9.79 -15.21
C VAL A 168 -8.45 -10.16 -16.70
N ASP A 169 -8.82 -11.41 -17.01
CA ASP A 169 -8.99 -11.88 -18.39
C ASP A 169 -10.13 -11.17 -19.12
N GLU A 170 -11.23 -10.87 -18.45
CA GLU A 170 -12.33 -10.04 -18.97
C GLU A 170 -11.84 -8.64 -19.36
N LEU A 171 -11.04 -8.00 -18.51
CA LEU A 171 -10.46 -6.69 -18.79
C LEU A 171 -9.47 -6.75 -19.96
N CYS A 172 -8.58 -7.75 -19.99
CA CYS A 172 -7.68 -7.99 -21.10
C CYS A 172 -8.45 -8.17 -22.41
N THR A 173 -9.50 -9.00 -22.39
CA THR A 173 -10.37 -9.25 -23.54
C THR A 173 -11.03 -7.97 -24.02
N THR A 174 -11.54 -7.16 -23.11
CA THR A 174 -12.13 -5.86 -23.45
C THR A 174 -11.13 -4.94 -24.14
N LEU A 175 -9.90 -4.85 -23.61
CA LEU A 175 -8.82 -4.03 -24.20
C LEU A 175 -8.40 -4.55 -25.58
N MET A 176 -8.37 -5.87 -25.80
CA MET A 176 -8.05 -6.48 -27.09
C MET A 176 -9.04 -6.13 -28.20
N LEU A 177 -10.28 -5.80 -27.84
CA LEU A 177 -11.34 -5.43 -28.79
C LEU A 177 -11.35 -3.93 -29.14
N MET A 178 -10.36 -3.16 -28.70
CA MET A 178 -10.21 -1.73 -29.02
C MET A 178 -9.29 -1.51 -30.22
N PHE A 179 -9.46 -0.40 -30.95
CA PHE A 179 -8.51 0.00 -31.98
C PHE A 179 -7.13 0.26 -31.34
N PRO A 180 -6.07 -0.48 -31.73
CA PRO A 180 -4.81 -0.51 -30.98
C PRO A 180 -4.10 0.84 -30.94
N GLY A 181 -4.03 1.57 -32.06
CA GLY A 181 -3.41 2.89 -32.10
C GLY A 181 -4.15 3.93 -31.24
N CYS A 182 -5.48 3.90 -31.24
CA CYS A 182 -6.30 4.78 -30.40
C CYS A 182 -6.17 4.44 -28.93
N LEU A 183 -6.12 3.15 -28.59
CA LEU A 183 -5.91 2.67 -27.22
C LEU A 183 -4.57 3.15 -26.67
N ILE A 184 -3.48 2.92 -27.41
CA ILE A 184 -2.12 3.34 -27.02
C ILE A 184 -2.08 4.86 -26.81
N LYS A 185 -2.54 5.63 -27.80
CA LYS A 185 -2.57 7.10 -27.71
C LYS A 185 -3.38 7.60 -26.51
N THR A 186 -4.46 6.92 -26.17
CA THR A 186 -5.31 7.27 -25.03
C THR A 186 -4.58 7.02 -23.72
N ILE A 187 -3.98 5.83 -23.55
CA ILE A 187 -3.21 5.47 -22.35
C ILE A 187 -2.01 6.39 -22.15
N GLU A 188 -1.22 6.61 -23.21
CA GLU A 188 -0.08 7.55 -23.18
C GLU A 188 -0.52 8.94 -22.73
N SER A 189 -1.69 9.40 -23.17
CA SER A 189 -2.20 10.73 -22.80
C SER A 189 -2.62 10.80 -21.34
N LEU A 190 -3.29 9.76 -20.84
CA LEU A 190 -3.72 9.68 -19.43
C LEU A 190 -2.51 9.56 -18.49
N ARG A 191 -1.47 8.81 -18.88
CA ARG A 191 -0.24 8.66 -18.07
C ARG A 191 0.56 9.94 -17.92
N LYS A 192 0.37 10.95 -18.78
CA LYS A 192 1.07 12.25 -18.67
C LYS A 192 0.87 12.91 -17.31
N HIS A 193 -0.29 12.75 -16.68
CA HIS A 193 -0.54 13.29 -15.35
C HIS A 193 0.40 12.68 -14.31
N LYS A 194 0.56 11.35 -14.31
CA LYS A 194 1.53 10.66 -13.44
C LYS A 194 2.96 11.03 -13.79
N LEU A 195 3.32 10.99 -15.08
CA LEU A 195 4.67 11.28 -15.57
C LEU A 195 5.14 12.69 -15.19
N GLN A 196 4.27 13.69 -15.31
CA GLN A 196 4.59 15.08 -14.93
C GLN A 196 5.09 15.18 -13.49
N HIS A 197 4.43 14.49 -12.56
CA HIS A 197 4.83 14.47 -11.16
C HIS A 197 6.04 13.57 -10.94
N TRP A 198 6.04 12.38 -11.53
CA TRP A 198 7.10 11.38 -11.40
C TRP A 198 8.46 11.90 -11.85
N ASP A 199 8.56 12.44 -13.06
CA ASP A 199 9.82 12.90 -13.63
C ASP A 199 10.39 14.10 -12.86
N ARG A 200 9.51 14.92 -12.27
CA ARG A 200 9.90 16.06 -11.43
C ARG A 200 10.48 15.62 -10.08
N ASN A 201 9.96 14.54 -9.49
CA ASN A 201 10.20 14.23 -8.06
C ASN A 201 11.06 12.97 -7.83
N ARG A 202 11.10 11.99 -8.75
CA ARG A 202 11.74 10.68 -8.51
C ARG A 202 13.21 10.77 -8.10
N GLU A 203 13.98 11.71 -8.65
CA GLU A 203 15.42 11.82 -8.39
C GLU A 203 15.73 12.40 -7.01
N THR A 204 14.94 13.40 -6.59
CA THR A 204 15.04 14.00 -5.26
C THR A 204 14.55 13.04 -4.20
N ASN A 205 13.46 12.31 -4.46
CA ASN A 205 12.94 11.28 -3.57
C ASN A 205 13.96 10.16 -3.34
N ARG A 206 14.57 9.63 -4.41
CA ARG A 206 15.68 8.66 -4.31
C ARG A 206 16.85 9.21 -3.49
N SER A 207 17.18 10.48 -3.67
CA SER A 207 18.29 11.12 -2.96
C SER A 207 18.01 11.25 -1.47
N TRP A 208 16.80 11.68 -1.11
CA TRP A 208 16.37 11.75 0.29
C TRP A 208 16.34 10.37 0.94
N LEU A 209 15.73 9.37 0.29
CA LEU A 209 15.68 7.99 0.82
C LEU A 209 17.07 7.42 1.05
N GLY A 210 18.00 7.62 0.12
CA GLY A 210 19.39 7.17 0.27
C GLY A 210 20.05 7.76 1.52
N LEU A 211 19.83 9.05 1.79
CA LEU A 211 20.36 9.72 2.99
C LEU A 211 19.64 9.29 4.27
N ASN A 212 18.31 9.13 4.21
CA ASN A 212 17.49 8.85 5.39
C ASN A 212 17.76 7.45 5.99
N MET A 213 18.37 6.54 5.23
CA MET A 213 18.88 5.25 5.73
C MET A 213 19.96 5.38 6.81
N MET A 214 20.54 6.56 6.98
CA MET A 214 21.46 6.86 8.07
C MET A 214 20.77 7.52 9.28
N THR A 215 19.49 7.86 9.14
CA THR A 215 18.69 8.57 10.14
C THR A 215 17.43 7.80 10.56
N GLU A 216 16.24 8.36 10.33
CA GLU A 216 14.97 7.79 10.79
C GLU A 216 14.72 6.39 10.21
N ALA A 217 15.09 6.13 8.95
CA ALA A 217 14.88 4.82 8.35
C ALA A 217 15.75 3.75 9.01
N LYS A 218 16.96 4.10 9.49
CA LYS A 218 17.77 3.18 10.30
C LYS A 218 17.00 2.78 11.55
N ALA A 219 16.52 3.74 12.32
CA ALA A 219 15.79 3.48 13.56
C ALA A 219 14.50 2.69 13.31
N GLY A 220 13.68 3.15 12.35
CA GLY A 220 12.38 2.56 12.05
C GLY A 220 12.47 1.15 11.47
N PHE A 221 13.41 0.90 10.53
CA PHE A 221 13.56 -0.43 9.94
C PHE A 221 14.17 -1.43 10.92
N THR A 222 15.12 -1.00 11.76
CA THR A 222 15.64 -1.82 12.85
C THR A 222 14.51 -2.18 13.83
N ALA A 223 13.71 -1.20 14.27
CA ALA A 223 12.56 -1.46 15.14
C ALA A 223 11.55 -2.42 14.52
N PHE A 224 11.25 -2.26 13.23
CA PHE A 224 10.34 -3.14 12.51
C PHE A 224 10.85 -4.58 12.43
N ASN A 225 12.13 -4.75 12.12
CA ASN A 225 12.73 -6.06 11.91
C ASN A 225 12.93 -6.80 13.24
N GLU A 226 13.53 -6.13 14.22
CA GLU A 226 13.99 -6.69 15.48
C GLU A 226 12.91 -6.69 16.58
N GLY A 227 11.90 -5.84 16.46
CA GLY A 227 10.82 -5.72 17.46
C GLY A 227 9.94 -6.96 17.54
N VAL A 228 9.49 -7.27 18.76
CA VAL A 228 8.53 -8.35 19.03
C VAL A 228 7.18 -8.10 18.34
N LYS A 229 6.42 -9.16 18.10
CA LYS A 229 5.11 -9.05 17.43
C LYS A 229 4.19 -8.09 18.20
N GLY A 230 3.65 -7.10 17.50
CA GLY A 230 2.81 -6.05 18.08
C GLY A 230 3.57 -4.86 18.67
N GLN A 231 4.90 -4.90 18.74
CA GLN A 231 5.75 -3.80 19.19
C GLN A 231 6.94 -3.65 18.23
N ARG A 232 6.65 -3.07 17.06
CA ARG A 232 7.57 -2.97 15.91
C ARG A 232 7.84 -1.54 15.48
N GLU A 233 7.56 -0.61 16.38
CA GLU A 233 7.68 0.82 16.19
C GLU A 233 8.61 1.37 17.27
N ILE A 234 9.31 2.46 16.97
CA ILE A 234 10.05 3.20 17.98
C ILE A 234 9.09 3.94 18.92
N ASP A 235 9.59 4.34 20.08
CA ASP A 235 8.88 5.29 20.93
C ASP A 235 8.97 6.72 20.34
N PHE A 236 7.96 7.08 19.55
CA PHE A 236 7.89 8.38 18.86
C PHE A 236 7.82 9.58 19.80
N ILE A 237 7.26 9.42 21.00
CA ILE A 237 7.16 10.52 21.97
C ILE A 237 8.52 10.72 22.62
N LYS A 238 9.15 9.63 23.07
CA LYS A 238 10.50 9.67 23.62
C LYS A 238 11.51 10.22 22.62
N LEU A 239 11.44 9.82 21.34
CA LEU A 239 12.29 10.40 20.29
C LEU A 239 12.21 11.92 20.27
N ARG A 240 10.99 12.48 20.25
CA ARG A 240 10.79 13.94 20.21
C ARG A 240 11.28 14.62 21.48
N THR A 241 11.03 14.04 22.64
CA THR A 241 11.49 14.58 23.93
C THR A 241 13.01 14.63 23.98
N LEU A 242 13.70 13.53 23.65
CA LEU A 242 15.16 13.48 23.68
C LEU A 242 15.79 14.48 22.70
N LEU A 243 15.25 14.58 21.48
CA LEU A 243 15.69 15.60 20.51
C LEU A 243 15.48 17.03 21.03
N ALA A 244 14.35 17.31 21.68
CA ALA A 244 14.08 18.60 22.30
C ALA A 244 15.04 18.91 23.46
N ASP A 245 15.47 17.88 24.20
CA ASP A 245 16.48 17.96 25.26
C ASP A 245 17.92 18.08 24.73
N GLY A 246 18.10 18.18 23.40
CA GLY A 246 19.39 18.41 22.76
C GLY A 246 20.18 17.15 22.41
N TRP A 247 19.57 15.96 22.52
CA TRP A 247 20.19 14.74 22.01
C TRP A 247 20.42 14.85 20.51
N ARG A 248 21.57 14.34 20.05
CA ARG A 248 21.91 14.31 18.63
C ARG A 248 21.51 12.98 18.02
N TRP A 249 21.24 13.00 16.71
CA TRP A 249 21.02 11.76 15.97
C TRP A 249 22.27 10.88 15.99
N GLY A 250 22.12 9.62 16.42
CA GLY A 250 23.21 8.66 16.57
C GLY A 250 22.74 7.37 17.23
N ASP A 251 23.64 6.40 17.40
CA ASP A 251 23.29 5.07 17.90
C ASP A 251 22.72 5.09 19.32
N GLU A 252 23.17 6.02 20.17
CA GLU A 252 22.65 6.20 21.53
C GLU A 252 21.17 6.62 21.54
N LEU A 253 20.80 7.60 20.71
CA LEU A 253 19.41 8.03 20.56
C LEU A 253 18.56 6.91 19.98
N ILE A 254 19.05 6.23 18.94
CA ILE A 254 18.33 5.13 18.29
C ILE A 254 18.04 4.03 19.32
N GLU A 255 19.05 3.54 20.03
CA GLU A 255 18.87 2.48 21.03
C GLU A 255 17.89 2.91 22.15
N ALA A 256 17.94 4.17 22.56
CA ALA A 256 17.05 4.68 23.60
C ALA A 256 15.57 4.64 23.22
N VAL A 257 15.22 4.64 21.93
CA VAL A 257 13.82 4.65 21.44
C VAL A 257 13.38 3.31 20.87
N MET A 258 14.23 2.28 20.90
CA MET A 258 13.91 0.97 20.35
C MET A 258 12.82 0.24 21.14
N PRO A 259 11.94 -0.53 20.46
CA PRO A 259 11.04 -1.45 21.13
C PRO A 259 11.79 -2.64 21.73
N PRO A 260 11.13 -3.46 22.58
CA PRO A 260 11.69 -4.74 23.00
C PRO A 260 12.06 -5.61 21.80
N ARG A 261 13.30 -6.10 21.79
CA ARG A 261 13.81 -6.99 20.74
C ARG A 261 13.29 -8.41 20.93
N LYS A 262 13.13 -9.14 19.82
CA LYS A 262 12.92 -10.59 19.83
C LYS A 262 14.07 -11.27 20.55
N ASN A 263 13.76 -12.23 21.42
CA ASN A 263 14.78 -13.13 21.94
C ASN A 263 15.35 -13.96 20.78
N SER A 264 16.65 -14.28 20.84
CA SER A 264 17.32 -15.18 19.90
C SER A 264 16.71 -16.59 19.98
N GLY A 265 15.58 -16.79 19.29
CA GLY A 265 14.78 -18.02 19.34
C GLY A 265 13.35 -17.89 18.82
N GLU A 266 12.79 -16.67 18.74
CA GLU A 266 11.44 -16.43 18.23
C GLU A 266 11.48 -15.95 16.77
N SER A 267 11.07 -16.79 15.82
CA SER A 267 10.95 -16.42 14.41
C SER A 267 9.78 -15.45 14.17
N ALA A 268 9.90 -14.63 13.13
CA ALA A 268 8.92 -13.63 12.71
C ALA A 268 7.56 -14.21 12.31
#